data_AF-A0A9D1S6F3-F1
#
_entry.id   AF-A0A9D1S6F3-F1
#
_cell.length_a   1.000
_cell.length_b   1.000
_cell.length_c   1.000
_cell.angle_alpha   90.00
_cell.angle_beta   90.00
_cell.angle_gamma   90.00
#
_symmetry.space_group_name_H-M   'P 1'
#
loop_
_entity.id
_entity.type
_entity.pdbx_description
1 polymer ?
#
loop_
_entity_poly.entity_id
_entity_poly.type
_entity_poly.pdbx_seq_one_letter_code
_entity_poly.pdbx_strand_id
1 'polypeptide(L)' 'QHPEHETTGGYLKTVPFKTACRMMWDKLDAADRQKVLDLPNFDARIFKEVTGIEV' A
#
# COMPACT_ATOMS: atom_id res chain seq x y z
N GLN A 1 -26.24 -31.12 -4.58
CA GLN A 1 -26.16 -29.68 -4.88
C GLN A 1 -25.51 -29.01 -3.68
N HIS A 2 -24.41 -28.25 -3.88
CA HIS A 2 -23.72 -27.50 -2.83
C HIS A 2 -24.12 -26.01 -2.93
N PRO A 3 -25.15 -25.54 -2.18
CA PRO A 3 -25.68 -24.18 -2.32
C PRO A 3 -24.68 -23.11 -1.86
N GLU A 4 -23.63 -23.51 -1.15
CA GLU A 4 -22.56 -22.66 -0.63
C GLU A 4 -21.68 -22.01 -1.72
N HIS A 5 -21.88 -22.37 -2.99
CA HIS A 5 -21.24 -21.68 -4.12
C HIS A 5 -21.90 -20.33 -4.46
N GLU A 6 -22.98 -19.93 -3.78
CA GLU A 6 -23.56 -18.59 -3.89
C GLU A 6 -22.51 -17.55 -3.46
N THR A 7 -21.74 -17.13 -4.46
CA THR A 7 -20.86 -15.98 -4.55
C THR A 7 -20.85 -15.13 -3.29
N THR A 8 -19.74 -15.19 -2.55
CA THR A 8 -19.39 -14.19 -1.52
C THR A 8 -19.76 -12.81 -2.05
N GLY A 9 -20.70 -12.13 -1.38
CA GLY A 9 -21.26 -10.81 -1.75
C GLY A 9 -20.26 -9.65 -1.64
N GLY A 10 -19.04 -9.85 -2.15
CA GLY A 10 -18.02 -8.85 -2.27
C GLY A 10 -18.27 -7.96 -3.48
N TYR A 11 -17.66 -6.77 -3.45
CA TYR A 11 -17.67 -5.83 -4.55
C TYR A 11 -16.24 -5.39 -4.85
N LEU A 12 -15.97 -5.10 -6.11
CA LEU A 12 -14.67 -4.55 -6.52
C LEU A 12 -14.57 -3.10 -6.04
N LYS A 13 -13.57 -2.81 -5.19
CA LYS A 13 -13.25 -1.45 -4.75
C LYS A 13 -11.99 -0.96 -5.44
N THR A 14 -12.12 0.08 -6.26
CA THR A 14 -10.97 0.74 -6.89
C THR A 14 -10.48 1.87 -5.99
N VAL A 15 -9.19 1.84 -5.66
CA VAL A 15 -8.50 2.89 -4.89
C VAL A 15 -7.35 3.42 -5.74
N PRO A 16 -7.19 4.75 -5.92
CA PRO A 16 -6.06 5.29 -6.66
C PRO A 16 -4.73 4.85 -6.03
N PHE A 17 -3.74 4.51 -6.85
CA PHE A 17 -2.47 3.94 -6.39
C PHE A 17 -1.81 4.76 -5.27
N LYS A 18 -1.64 6.06 -5.44
CA LYS A 18 -1.05 6.95 -4.41
C LYS A 18 -1.87 7.00 -3.12
N THR A 19 -3.18 6.81 -3.21
CA THR A 19 -4.05 6.71 -2.03
C THR A 19 -3.80 5.38 -1.31
N ALA A 20 -3.69 4.27 -2.04
CA ALA A 20 -3.33 2.97 -1.47
C ALA A 20 -1.93 3.00 -0.83
N CYS A 21 -0.95 3.65 -1.45
CA CYS A 21 0.39 3.85 -0.87
C CYS A 21 0.33 4.60 0.45
N ARG A 22 -0.41 5.73 0.52
CA ARG A 22 -0.60 6.46 1.79
C ARG A 22 -1.26 5.60 2.86
N MET A 23 -2.33 4.86 2.51
CA MET A 23 -2.99 3.94 3.44
C MET A 23 -2.05 2.84 3.97
N MET A 24 -1.11 2.37 3.15
CA MET A 24 -0.08 1.42 3.57
C MET A 24 0.94 2.10 4.49
N TRP A 25 1.47 3.26 4.10
CA TRP A 25 2.48 4.01 4.87
C TRP A 25 2.00 4.41 6.26
N ASP A 26 0.75 4.88 6.36
CA ASP A 26 0.12 5.30 7.62
C ASP A 26 -0.03 4.13 8.62
N LYS A 27 -0.01 2.89 8.13
CA LYS A 27 -0.09 1.68 8.96
C LYS A 27 1.27 1.13 9.39
N LEU A 28 2.36 1.57 8.76
CA LEU A 28 3.70 1.15 9.15
C LEU A 28 4.12 1.88 10.42
N ASP A 29 4.68 1.13 11.36
CA ASP A 29 5.37 1.70 12.51
C ASP A 29 6.73 2.30 12.11
N ALA A 30 7.39 2.96 13.06
CA ALA A 30 8.65 3.63 12.80
C ALA A 30 9.76 2.65 12.36
N ALA A 31 9.78 1.43 12.90
CA ALA A 31 10.80 0.45 12.57
C ALA A 31 10.63 -0.07 11.13
N ASP A 32 9.39 -0.34 10.71
CA ASP A 32 9.10 -0.78 9.36
C ASP A 32 9.29 0.34 8.33
N ARG A 33 8.97 1.59 8.67
CA ARG A 33 9.33 2.75 7.84
C ARG A 33 10.84 2.85 7.66
N GLN A 34 11.61 2.67 8.75
CA GLN A 34 13.07 2.72 8.68
C GLN A 34 13.65 1.63 7.76
N LYS A 35 13.09 0.42 7.76
CA LYS A 35 13.51 -0.64 6.82
C LYS A 35 13.35 -0.25 5.35
N VAL A 36 12.34 0.57 5.01
CA VAL A 36 12.17 1.09 3.64
C VAL A 36 13.24 2.14 3.32
N LEU A 37 13.53 3.02 4.28
CA LEU A 37 14.55 4.07 4.13
C LEU A 37 15.98 3.51 4.06
N ASP A 38 16.23 2.38 4.73
CA ASP A 38 17.54 1.72 4.79
C ASP A 38 17.85 0.86 3.54
N LEU A 39 16.95 0.81 2.55
CA LEU A 39 17.22 0.08 1.31
C LEU A 39 18.45 0.69 0.61
N PRO A 40 19.40 -0.15 0.13
CA PRO A 40 20.70 0.33 -0.35
C PRO A 40 20.66 1.25 -1.58
N ASN A 41 19.51 1.38 -2.25
CA ASN A 41 19.29 2.29 -3.37
C ASN A 41 18.04 3.16 -3.17
N PHE A 42 17.67 3.45 -1.92
CA PHE A 42 16.54 4.31 -1.62
C PHE A 42 16.82 5.75 -2.08
N ASP A 43 15.96 6.31 -2.93
CA ASP A 43 15.94 7.73 -3.29
C ASP A 43 14.58 8.31 -2.92
N ALA A 44 14.57 9.27 -1.99
CA ALA A 44 13.36 9.91 -1.48
C ALA A 44 12.55 10.63 -2.57
N ARG A 45 13.21 11.16 -3.62
CA ARG A 45 12.53 11.84 -4.74
C ARG A 45 11.80 10.82 -5.62
N ILE A 46 12.46 9.72 -5.97
CA ILE A 46 11.84 8.62 -6.74
C ILE A 46 10.70 8.02 -5.93
N PHE A 47 10.91 7.80 -4.63
CA PHE A 47 9.88 7.31 -3.72
C PHE A 47 8.65 8.23 -3.70
N LYS A 48 8.85 9.55 -3.59
CA LYS A 48 7.77 10.56 -3.65
C LYS A 48 7.07 10.60 -5.00
N GLU A 49 7.80 10.49 -6.10
CA GLU A 49 7.22 10.50 -7.45
C GLU A 49 6.23 9.34 -7.63
N VAL A 50 6.64 8.14 -7.23
CA VAL A 50 5.85 6.90 -7.33
C VAL A 50 4.71 6.89 -6.33
N THR A 51 5.00 7.08 -5.05
CA THR A 51 4.04 6.86 -3.95
C THR A 51 3.24 8.09 -3.58
N GLY A 52 3.76 9.29 -3.88
CA GLY A 52 3.22 10.57 -3.40
C GLY A 52 3.56 10.89 -1.93
N ILE A 53 4.40 10.08 -1.28
CA ILE A 53 4.78 10.25 0.12
C ILE A 53 6.11 10.97 0.21
N GLU A 54 6.16 12.00 1.06
CA GLU A 54 7.38 12.71 1.42
C GLU A 54 7.90 12.16 2.74
N VAL A 55 9.18 11.81 2.77
CA VAL A 55 9.89 11.20 3.91
C VAL A 55 11.10 12.04 4.30
#